data_AF-A0A936DY09-F1
#
_entry.id   AF-A0A936DY09-F1
#
_cell.length_a   1.000
_cell.length_b   1.000
_cell.length_c   1.000
_cell.angle_alpha   90.00
_cell.angle_beta   90.00
_cell.angle_gamma   90.00
#
_symmetry.space_group_name_H-M   'P 1'
#
loop_
_entity.id
_entity.type
_entity.pdbx_description
1 polymer ?
#
loop_
_entity_poly.entity_id
_entity_poly.type
_entity_poly.pdbx_seq_one_letter_code
_entity_poly.pdbx_strand_id
1 'polypeptide(L)'
;MGGSLSILAGQIIAIAWILNVTAGISKPAGCAIGAAVATIYFTAGGLMGTAKVNVIQLVVKLAGFGMAMSYLIYDGRFGRIHSDYFQGANPLADSSGFLSFWGAGGSSLKYLAILVPSFIISPGLLQKVFGARDQRAVRFGVGLNALCLLAFAFVPPLLGVLAHYQFPDLTNRELALPTILMQSLPLWIGGLLLGAIFAAEVSTADAVPSMLSTSLTRTSTRLSSILPPMTGS
;
A
#
# COMPACT_ATOMS: atom_id res chain seq x y z
N MET A 1 6.48 -17.15 7.08
CA MET A 1 5.37 -17.35 6.12
C MET A 1 4.09 -16.57 6.49
N GLY A 2 3.77 -16.36 7.79
CA GLY A 2 2.56 -15.61 8.17
C GLY A 2 2.51 -14.14 7.70
N GLY A 3 3.62 -13.38 7.83
CA GLY A 3 3.65 -11.95 7.52
C GLY A 3 3.51 -11.61 6.02
N SER A 4 4.03 -12.45 5.11
CA SER A 4 3.87 -12.23 3.67
C SER A 4 2.42 -12.47 3.21
N LEU A 5 1.75 -13.44 3.81
CA LEU A 5 0.35 -13.75 3.49
C LEU A 5 -0.61 -12.68 4.01
N SER A 6 -0.33 -12.09 5.18
CA SER A 6 -1.11 -10.96 5.69
C SER A 6 -0.95 -9.71 4.84
N ILE A 7 0.24 -9.46 4.28
CA ILE A 7 0.46 -8.36 3.33
C ILE A 7 -0.34 -8.58 2.05
N LEU A 8 -0.30 -9.81 1.49
CA LEU A 8 -1.09 -10.16 0.30
C LEU A 8 -2.59 -9.98 0.52
N ALA A 9 -3.09 -10.44 1.68
CA ALA A 9 -4.49 -10.27 2.04
C ALA A 9 -4.86 -8.78 2.11
N GLY A 10 -3.99 -7.94 2.70
CA GLY A 10 -4.17 -6.49 2.73
C GLY A 10 -4.29 -5.86 1.34
N GLN A 11 -3.41 -6.26 0.40
CA GLN A 11 -3.43 -5.76 -0.99
C GLN A 11 -4.73 -6.15 -1.72
N ILE A 12 -5.18 -7.40 -1.57
CA ILE A 12 -6.43 -7.88 -2.18
C ILE A 12 -7.64 -7.15 -1.58
N ILE A 13 -7.65 -6.91 -0.26
CA ILE A 13 -8.70 -6.14 0.42
C ILE A 13 -8.70 -4.68 -0.07
N ALA A 14 -7.53 -4.06 -0.22
CA ALA A 14 -7.43 -2.69 -0.74
C ALA A 14 -7.98 -2.59 -2.16
N ILE A 15 -7.64 -3.53 -3.05
CA ILE A 15 -8.22 -3.64 -4.40
C ILE A 15 -9.74 -3.76 -4.34
N ALA A 16 -10.26 -4.62 -3.45
CA ALA A 16 -11.70 -4.81 -3.30
C ALA A 16 -12.42 -3.52 -2.87
N TRP A 17 -11.82 -2.72 -1.99
CA TRP A 17 -12.41 -1.44 -1.57
C TRP A 17 -12.39 -0.37 -2.64
N ILE A 18 -11.33 -0.32 -3.45
CA ILE A 18 -11.29 0.57 -4.62
C ILE A 18 -12.45 0.22 -5.55
N LEU A 19 -12.59 -1.06 -5.91
CA LEU A 19 -13.67 -1.54 -6.78
C LEU A 19 -15.06 -1.32 -6.18
N ASN A 20 -15.20 -1.45 -4.86
CA ASN A 20 -16.46 -1.19 -4.17
C ASN A 20 -16.87 0.28 -4.30
N VAL A 21 -15.95 1.22 -4.05
CA VAL A 21 -16.25 2.65 -4.10
C VAL A 21 -16.42 3.16 -5.54
N THR A 22 -15.63 2.66 -6.49
CA THR A 22 -15.71 3.15 -7.88
C THR A 22 -16.82 2.50 -8.70
N ALA A 23 -17.13 1.23 -8.45
CA ALA A 23 -17.99 0.42 -9.31
C ALA A 23 -19.12 -0.30 -8.54
N GLY A 24 -19.25 -0.09 -7.23
CA GLY A 24 -20.31 -0.72 -6.43
C GLY A 24 -20.12 -2.23 -6.23
N ILE A 25 -18.95 -2.78 -6.54
CA ILE A 25 -18.69 -4.23 -6.48
C ILE A 25 -18.61 -4.67 -5.01
N SER A 26 -19.29 -5.75 -4.65
CA SER A 26 -19.25 -6.28 -3.27
C SER A 26 -17.84 -6.74 -2.88
N LYS A 27 -17.47 -6.62 -1.59
CA LYS A 27 -16.14 -6.99 -1.10
C LYS A 27 -15.70 -8.42 -1.51
N PRO A 28 -16.54 -9.48 -1.39
CA PRO A 28 -16.13 -10.82 -1.79
C PRO A 28 -15.83 -10.92 -3.30
N ALA A 29 -16.65 -10.28 -4.14
CA ALA A 29 -16.43 -10.25 -5.59
C ALA A 29 -15.18 -9.43 -5.94
N GLY A 30 -14.98 -8.28 -5.28
CA GLY A 30 -13.79 -7.46 -5.44
C GLY A 30 -12.51 -8.19 -5.07
N CYS A 31 -12.52 -8.97 -3.98
CA CYS A 31 -11.40 -9.83 -3.59
C CYS A 31 -11.11 -10.91 -4.65
N ALA A 32 -12.15 -11.55 -5.19
CA ALA A 32 -11.99 -12.57 -6.23
C ALA A 32 -11.38 -11.97 -7.51
N ILE A 33 -11.84 -10.80 -7.93
CA ILE A 33 -11.28 -10.07 -9.07
C ILE A 33 -9.83 -9.67 -8.79
N GLY A 34 -9.53 -9.11 -7.63
CA GLY A 34 -8.17 -8.72 -7.24
C GLY A 34 -7.20 -9.90 -7.23
N ALA A 35 -7.62 -11.05 -6.69
CA ALA A 35 -6.83 -12.27 -6.70
C ALA A 35 -6.58 -12.79 -8.13
N ALA A 36 -7.60 -12.78 -8.98
CA ALA A 36 -7.47 -13.19 -10.38
C ALA A 36 -6.50 -12.29 -11.16
N VAL A 37 -6.65 -10.97 -11.03
CA VAL A 37 -5.78 -9.99 -11.69
C VAL A 37 -4.34 -10.11 -11.20
N ALA A 38 -4.11 -10.24 -9.88
CA ALA A 38 -2.78 -10.42 -9.32
C ALA A 38 -2.11 -11.70 -9.84
N THR A 39 -2.87 -12.80 -9.97
CA THR A 39 -2.36 -14.07 -10.49
C THR A 39 -1.97 -13.97 -11.97
N ILE A 40 -2.79 -13.32 -12.80
CA ILE A 40 -2.51 -13.09 -14.22
C ILE A 40 -1.28 -12.18 -14.39
N TYR A 41 -1.17 -11.14 -13.57
CA TYR A 41 -0.01 -10.26 -13.61
C TYR A 41 1.28 -10.99 -13.23
N PHE A 42 1.23 -11.87 -12.21
CA PHE A 42 2.37 -12.67 -11.78
C PHE A 42 2.89 -13.60 -12.88
N THR A 43 2.00 -14.27 -13.61
CA THR A 43 2.43 -15.17 -14.69
C THR A 43 3.06 -14.43 -15.88
N ALA A 44 2.75 -13.14 -16.05
CA ALA A 44 3.33 -12.29 -17.10
C ALA A 44 4.62 -11.56 -16.67
N GLY A 45 4.98 -11.58 -15.38
CA GLY A 45 5.96 -10.68 -14.79
C GLY A 45 7.42 -11.13 -14.86
N GLY A 46 8.25 -10.42 -15.63
CA GLY A 46 9.71 -10.46 -15.51
C GLY A 46 10.25 -9.37 -14.57
N LEU A 47 11.26 -9.68 -13.75
CA LEU A 47 11.84 -8.78 -12.73
C LEU A 47 12.17 -7.35 -13.24
N MET A 48 12.79 -7.24 -14.41
CA MET A 48 13.17 -5.96 -15.02
C MET A 48 11.97 -5.16 -15.54
N GLY A 49 10.94 -5.84 -16.08
CA GLY A 49 9.71 -5.19 -16.54
C GLY A 49 8.92 -4.61 -15.36
N THR A 50 8.75 -5.41 -14.32
CA THR A 50 8.09 -5.00 -13.07
C THR A 50 8.82 -3.82 -12.41
N ALA A 51 10.15 -3.78 -12.45
CA ALA A 51 10.91 -2.64 -11.91
C ALA A 51 10.60 -1.32 -12.62
N LYS A 52 10.54 -1.31 -13.95
CA LYS A 52 10.23 -0.10 -14.74
C LYS A 52 8.79 0.39 -14.51
N VAL A 53 7.83 -0.54 -14.50
CA VAL A 53 6.42 -0.23 -14.22
C VAL A 53 6.29 0.38 -12.82
N ASN A 54 6.97 -0.18 -11.81
CA ASN A 54 6.95 0.34 -10.45
C ASN A 54 7.48 1.78 -10.35
N VAL A 55 8.52 2.15 -11.13
CA VAL A 55 9.03 3.53 -11.17
C VAL A 55 7.99 4.48 -11.75
N ILE A 56 7.36 4.11 -12.87
CA ILE A 56 6.29 4.92 -13.48
C ILE A 56 5.13 5.09 -12.49
N GLN A 57 4.68 3.99 -11.88
CA GLN A 57 3.63 4.03 -10.86
C GLN A 57 3.99 4.91 -9.67
N LEU A 58 5.25 4.90 -9.22
CA LEU A 58 5.72 5.77 -8.14
C LEU A 58 5.57 7.25 -8.54
N VAL A 59 6.04 7.62 -9.74
CA VAL A 59 5.93 9.01 -10.24
C VAL A 59 4.46 9.43 -10.34
N VAL A 60 3.62 8.59 -10.93
CA VAL A 60 2.18 8.87 -11.08
C VAL A 60 1.51 9.02 -9.70
N LYS A 61 1.85 8.17 -8.73
CA LYS A 61 1.31 8.29 -7.36
C LYS A 61 1.79 9.55 -6.67
N LEU A 62 3.08 9.87 -6.71
CA LEU A 62 3.62 11.09 -6.07
C LEU A 62 3.01 12.35 -6.69
N ALA A 63 2.92 12.42 -8.01
CA ALA A 63 2.28 13.52 -8.71
C ALA A 63 0.78 13.61 -8.37
N GLY A 64 0.05 12.49 -8.48
CA GLY A 64 -1.39 12.46 -8.22
C GLY A 64 -1.74 12.82 -6.77
N PHE A 65 -1.01 12.31 -5.78
CA PHE A 65 -1.17 12.71 -4.38
C PHE A 65 -0.76 14.16 -4.12
N GLY A 66 0.28 14.66 -4.78
CA GLY A 66 0.68 16.07 -4.71
C GLY A 66 -0.42 17.00 -5.26
N MET A 67 -1.01 16.64 -6.41
CA MET A 67 -2.13 17.36 -7.02
C MET A 67 -3.38 17.28 -6.15
N ALA A 68 -3.71 16.11 -5.60
CA ALA A 68 -4.82 15.93 -4.67
C ALA A 68 -4.67 16.82 -3.43
N MET A 69 -3.50 16.81 -2.78
CA MET A 69 -3.25 17.66 -1.62
C MET A 69 -3.33 19.15 -1.96
N SER A 70 -2.74 19.56 -3.07
CA SER A 70 -2.80 20.96 -3.53
C SER A 70 -4.23 21.42 -3.77
N TYR A 71 -5.05 20.56 -4.40
CA TYR A 71 -6.48 20.83 -4.62
C TYR A 71 -7.25 20.96 -3.30
N LEU A 72 -7.08 20.02 -2.36
CA LEU A 72 -7.80 20.03 -1.08
C LEU A 72 -7.42 21.22 -0.19
N ILE A 73 -6.18 21.68 -0.28
CA ILE A 73 -5.72 22.92 0.37
C ILE A 73 -6.36 24.14 -0.29
N TYR A 74 -6.33 24.22 -1.63
CA TYR A 74 -6.93 25.33 -2.38
C TYR A 74 -8.45 25.44 -2.17
N ASP A 75 -9.16 24.31 -2.12
CA ASP A 75 -10.60 24.22 -1.82
C ASP A 75 -10.94 24.58 -0.35
N GLY A 76 -9.92 24.84 0.47
CA GLY A 76 -10.07 25.31 1.86
C GLY A 76 -10.52 24.23 2.84
N ARG A 77 -10.49 22.94 2.47
CA ARG A 77 -11.02 21.85 3.32
C ARG A 77 -10.30 21.75 4.65
N PHE A 78 -8.98 21.86 4.64
CA PHE A 78 -8.18 21.88 5.87
C PHE A 78 -8.40 23.16 6.69
N GLY A 79 -8.69 24.28 6.03
CA GLY A 79 -9.04 25.54 6.69
C GLY A 79 -10.37 25.46 7.43
N ARG A 80 -11.36 24.73 6.89
CA ARG A 80 -12.66 24.48 7.55
C ARG A 80 -12.54 23.64 8.81
N ILE A 81 -11.70 22.60 8.79
CA ILE A 81 -11.39 21.82 9.99
C ILE A 81 -10.84 22.73 11.10
N HIS A 82 -9.93 23.63 10.73
CA HIS A 82 -9.37 24.60 11.68
C HIS A 82 -10.44 25.58 12.18
N SER A 83 -11.25 26.18 11.30
CA SER A 83 -12.27 27.14 11.72
C SER A 83 -13.32 26.52 12.65
N ASP A 84 -13.74 25.28 12.38
CA ASP A 84 -14.78 24.60 13.15
C ASP A 84 -14.27 24.22 14.55
N TYR A 85 -13.02 23.76 14.64
CA TYR A 85 -12.35 23.49 15.91
C TYR A 85 -12.31 24.71 16.84
N PHE A 86 -12.02 25.90 16.29
CA PHE A 86 -11.96 27.15 17.05
C PHE A 86 -13.34 27.74 17.37
N GLN A 87 -14.39 27.33 16.66
CA GLN A 87 -15.78 27.71 16.94
C GLN A 87 -16.44 26.81 18.01
N GLY A 88 -15.70 25.88 18.60
CA GLY A 88 -16.20 25.00 19.65
C GLY A 88 -16.92 23.76 19.14
N ALA A 89 -17.07 23.61 17.81
CA ALA A 89 -17.33 22.29 17.25
C ALA A 89 -16.07 21.45 17.48
N ASN A 90 -16.21 20.29 18.10
CA ASN A 90 -15.11 19.34 18.22
C ASN A 90 -15.38 18.16 17.27
N PRO A 91 -15.24 18.35 15.94
CA PRO A 91 -15.52 17.30 14.97
C PRO A 91 -14.50 16.13 15.08
N LEU A 92 -13.48 16.27 15.93
CA LEU A 92 -12.47 15.26 16.25
C LEU A 92 -12.52 14.87 17.74
N ALA A 93 -13.63 15.11 18.46
CA ALA A 93 -13.73 14.90 19.91
C ALA A 93 -13.39 13.46 20.35
N ASP A 94 -13.84 12.48 19.59
CA ASP A 94 -13.55 11.05 19.84
C ASP A 94 -12.15 10.65 19.36
N SER A 95 -11.42 11.56 18.71
CA SER A 95 -10.11 11.33 18.09
C SER A 95 -8.95 11.83 18.96
N SER A 96 -9.10 11.82 20.29
CA SER A 96 -8.00 12.13 21.21
C SER A 96 -6.75 11.31 20.79
N GLY A 97 -5.69 12.01 20.38
CA GLY A 97 -4.45 11.38 19.89
C GLY A 97 -4.32 11.07 18.39
N PHE A 98 -5.25 11.49 17.52
CA PHE A 98 -5.07 11.36 16.06
C PHE A 98 -3.90 12.20 15.52
N LEU A 99 -3.71 13.39 16.09
CA LEU A 99 -2.61 14.29 15.74
C LEU A 99 -1.42 14.18 16.69
N SER A 100 -1.50 13.32 17.73
CA SER A 100 -0.36 13.13 18.61
C SER A 100 0.65 12.21 17.94
N PHE A 101 1.92 12.62 17.93
CA PHE A 101 3.01 11.85 17.33
C PHE A 101 3.14 10.44 17.93
N TRP A 102 2.77 10.28 19.21
CA TRP A 102 2.82 9.01 19.94
C TRP A 102 1.48 8.25 20.00
N GLY A 103 0.42 8.82 19.41
CA GLY A 103 -0.95 8.31 19.51
C GLY A 103 -1.54 8.48 20.91
N ALA A 104 -2.83 8.20 21.07
CA ALA A 104 -3.40 7.98 22.39
C ALA A 104 -2.91 6.64 22.96
N GLY A 105 -2.23 6.68 24.11
CA GLY A 105 -1.82 5.49 24.86
C GLY A 105 -0.68 4.65 24.26
N GLY A 106 0.19 5.22 23.41
CA GLY A 106 1.37 4.51 22.87
C GLY A 106 1.07 3.51 21.75
N SER A 107 -0.12 3.59 21.15
CA SER A 107 -0.56 2.73 20.04
C SER A 107 0.33 2.86 18.80
N SER A 108 0.93 4.04 18.55
CA SER A 108 1.87 4.27 17.45
C SER A 108 3.13 3.41 17.55
N LEU A 109 3.57 3.09 18.77
CA LEU A 109 4.72 2.22 19.00
C LEU A 109 4.46 0.78 18.55
N LYS A 110 3.23 0.30 18.75
CA LYS A 110 2.79 -1.02 18.28
C LYS A 110 2.79 -1.06 16.76
N TYR A 111 2.25 -0.03 16.11
CA TYR A 111 2.27 0.08 14.65
C TYR A 111 3.70 0.15 14.12
N LEU A 112 4.59 0.96 14.71
CA LEU A 112 6.01 1.00 14.32
C LEU A 112 6.70 -0.36 14.49
N ALA A 113 6.49 -1.02 15.62
CA ALA A 113 7.06 -2.33 15.91
C ALA A 113 6.60 -3.42 14.92
N ILE A 114 5.42 -3.28 14.33
CA ILE A 114 4.88 -4.21 13.33
C ILE A 114 5.28 -3.81 11.90
N LEU A 115 5.17 -2.53 11.55
CA LEU A 115 5.45 -2.04 10.20
C LEU A 115 6.93 -2.12 9.85
N VAL A 116 7.82 -1.64 10.73
CA VAL A 116 9.25 -1.48 10.41
C VAL A 116 9.90 -2.81 10.03
N PRO A 117 9.73 -3.91 10.80
CA PRO A 117 10.27 -5.21 10.40
C PRO A 117 9.64 -5.74 9.10
N SER A 118 8.35 -5.45 8.87
CA SER A 118 7.64 -5.89 7.67
C SER A 118 8.23 -5.29 6.39
N PHE A 119 8.69 -4.03 6.45
CA PHE A 119 9.40 -3.40 5.33
C PHE A 119 10.80 -3.98 5.12
N ILE A 120 11.53 -4.29 6.19
CA ILE A 120 12.90 -4.87 6.08
C ILE A 120 12.86 -6.27 5.47
N ILE A 121 11.90 -7.09 5.90
CA ILE A 121 11.79 -8.50 5.50
C ILE A 121 10.94 -8.65 4.23
N SER A 122 10.53 -7.53 3.61
CA SER A 122 9.62 -7.55 2.48
C SER A 122 10.19 -8.35 1.31
N PRO A 123 9.46 -9.37 0.86
CA PRO A 123 9.80 -10.17 -0.29
C PRO A 123 10.34 -9.42 -1.51
N GLY A 124 9.54 -8.45 -1.97
CA GLY A 124 9.84 -7.70 -3.18
C GLY A 124 11.03 -6.76 -3.02
N LEU A 125 11.32 -6.29 -1.79
CA LEU A 125 12.50 -5.46 -1.54
C LEU A 125 13.78 -6.30 -1.56
N LEU A 126 13.78 -7.44 -0.87
CA LEU A 126 14.93 -8.36 -0.89
C LEU A 126 15.25 -8.83 -2.31
N GLN A 127 14.24 -9.20 -3.09
CA GLN A 127 14.42 -9.63 -4.48
C GLN A 127 15.06 -8.54 -5.36
N LYS A 128 14.65 -7.27 -5.18
CA LYS A 128 15.23 -6.12 -5.89
C LYS A 128 16.66 -5.83 -5.45
N VAL A 129 16.97 -5.97 -4.15
CA VAL A 129 18.33 -5.78 -3.62
C VAL A 129 19.27 -6.86 -4.15
N PHE A 130 18.86 -8.13 -4.16
CA PHE A 130 19.67 -9.22 -4.70
C PHE A 130 19.80 -9.18 -6.23
N GLY A 131 18.84 -8.58 -6.93
CA GLY A 131 18.90 -8.35 -8.38
C GLY A 131 19.66 -7.08 -8.81
N ALA A 132 20.19 -6.31 -7.87
CA ALA A 132 20.89 -5.06 -8.18
C ALA A 132 22.30 -5.30 -8.75
N ARG A 133 22.75 -4.38 -9.61
CA ARG A 133 24.06 -4.46 -10.29
C ARG A 133 25.23 -4.43 -9.31
N ASP A 134 25.16 -3.56 -8.30
CA ASP A 134 26.22 -3.37 -7.31
C ASP A 134 25.68 -2.78 -6.00
N GLN A 135 26.51 -2.76 -4.97
CA GLN A 135 26.17 -2.25 -3.64
C GLN A 135 25.88 -0.74 -3.64
N ARG A 136 26.47 0.04 -4.55
CA ARG A 136 26.28 1.49 -4.63
C ARG A 136 24.87 1.79 -5.15
N ALA A 137 24.40 1.04 -6.14
CA ALA A 137 23.03 1.11 -6.66
C ALA A 137 22.02 0.75 -5.58
N VAL A 138 22.28 -0.29 -4.77
CA VAL A 138 21.43 -0.64 -3.62
C VAL A 138 21.36 0.52 -2.62
N ARG A 139 22.51 1.04 -2.18
CA ARG A 139 22.56 2.13 -1.19
C ARG A 139 21.82 3.38 -1.67
N PHE A 140 22.06 3.77 -2.92
CA PHE A 140 21.41 4.94 -3.50
C PHE A 140 19.91 4.74 -3.69
N GLY A 141 19.49 3.60 -4.24
CA GLY A 141 18.08 3.29 -4.48
C GLY A 141 17.28 3.18 -3.18
N VAL A 142 17.83 2.48 -2.16
CA VAL A 142 17.19 2.37 -0.85
C VAL A 142 17.14 3.73 -0.15
N GLY A 143 18.21 4.53 -0.22
CA GLY A 143 18.26 5.87 0.36
C GLY A 143 17.24 6.82 -0.26
N LEU A 144 17.12 6.85 -1.59
CA LEU A 144 16.10 7.63 -2.28
C LEU A 144 14.68 7.17 -1.92
N ASN A 145 14.45 5.85 -1.89
CA ASN A 145 13.15 5.31 -1.51
C ASN A 145 12.76 5.69 -0.07
N ALA A 146 13.72 5.65 0.87
CA ALA A 146 13.49 6.06 2.24
C ALA A 146 13.13 7.55 2.33
N LEU A 147 13.83 8.41 1.59
CA LEU A 147 13.52 9.85 1.54
C LEU A 147 12.12 10.11 0.97
N CYS A 148 11.75 9.43 -0.12
CA CYS A 148 10.42 9.53 -0.72
C CYS A 148 9.33 9.05 0.24
N LEU A 149 9.54 7.92 0.94
CA LEU A 149 8.60 7.41 1.94
C LEU A 149 8.45 8.35 3.13
N LEU A 150 9.54 8.97 3.60
CA LEU A 150 9.51 9.94 4.68
C LEU A 150 8.70 11.17 4.28
N ALA A 151 8.91 11.71 3.08
CA ALA A 151 8.11 12.82 2.57
C ALA A 151 6.62 12.43 2.39
N PHE A 152 6.37 11.21 1.92
CA PHE A 152 5.01 10.71 1.68
C PHE A 152 4.26 10.32 2.97
N ALA A 153 4.98 10.05 4.08
CA ALA A 153 4.39 9.56 5.33
C ALA A 153 3.30 10.47 5.91
N PHE A 154 3.31 11.76 5.58
CA PHE A 154 2.32 12.73 6.03
C PHE A 154 1.02 12.71 5.21
N VAL A 155 1.07 12.28 3.95
CA VAL A 155 -0.07 12.41 3.04
C VAL A 155 -1.24 11.49 3.43
N PRO A 156 -1.08 10.17 3.62
CA PRO A 156 -2.20 9.30 3.99
C PRO A 156 -2.85 9.66 5.34
N PRO A 157 -2.11 9.99 6.42
CA PRO A 157 -2.71 10.45 7.67
C PRO A 157 -3.56 11.72 7.50
N LEU A 158 -3.08 12.71 6.74
CA LEU A 158 -3.84 13.95 6.50
C LEU A 158 -5.14 13.68 5.72
N LEU A 159 -5.08 12.81 4.71
CA LEU A 159 -6.28 12.37 4.00
C LEU A 159 -7.23 11.56 4.91
N GLY A 160 -6.69 10.78 5.85
CA GLY A 160 -7.47 10.06 6.86
C GLY A 160 -8.20 10.97 7.85
N VAL A 161 -7.53 12.03 8.32
CA VAL A 161 -8.16 13.08 9.16
C VAL A 161 -9.29 13.75 8.39
N LEU A 162 -9.03 14.10 7.12
CA LEU A 162 -10.05 14.71 6.26
C LEU A 162 -11.21 13.75 5.96
N ALA A 163 -10.95 12.46 5.80
CA ALA A 163 -11.97 11.42 5.65
C ALA A 163 -12.87 11.36 6.88
N HIS A 164 -12.27 11.34 8.07
CA HIS A 164 -13.02 11.28 9.31
C HIS A 164 -13.88 12.53 9.53
N TYR A 165 -13.36 13.71 9.19
CA TYR A 165 -14.11 14.96 9.28
C TYR A 165 -15.29 15.03 8.30
N GLN A 166 -15.11 14.62 7.05
CA GLN A 166 -16.16 14.76 6.02
C GLN A 166 -17.15 13.57 5.99
N PHE A 167 -16.70 12.40 6.40
CA PHE A 167 -17.46 11.16 6.37
C PHE A 167 -17.39 10.47 7.75
N PRO A 168 -17.96 11.09 8.80
CA PRO A 168 -17.88 10.57 10.17
C PRO A 168 -18.55 9.19 10.31
N ASP A 169 -19.57 8.91 9.51
CA ASP A 169 -20.38 7.68 9.56
C ASP A 169 -19.80 6.51 8.75
N LEU A 170 -18.52 6.57 8.36
CA LEU A 170 -17.86 5.46 7.68
C LEU A 170 -17.83 4.21 8.56
N THR A 171 -18.64 3.21 8.19
CA THR A 171 -18.73 1.92 8.89
C THR A 171 -17.40 1.16 8.89
N ASN A 172 -16.56 1.36 7.87
CA ASN A 172 -15.23 0.77 7.79
C ASN A 172 -14.15 1.82 7.50
N ARG A 173 -13.10 1.85 8.32
CA ARG A 173 -11.95 2.75 8.18
C ARG A 173 -11.15 2.50 6.88
N GLU A 174 -11.18 1.29 6.34
CA GLU A 174 -10.49 0.95 5.08
C GLU A 174 -11.09 1.67 3.86
N LEU A 175 -12.34 2.18 3.97
CA LEU A 175 -13.01 2.94 2.90
C LEU A 175 -12.59 4.42 2.85
N ALA A 176 -11.89 4.92 3.87
CA ALA A 176 -11.57 6.34 4.02
C ALA A 176 -10.84 6.90 2.80
N LEU A 177 -9.74 6.25 2.39
CA LEU A 177 -8.93 6.70 1.26
C LEU A 177 -9.71 6.62 -0.06
N PRO A 178 -10.32 5.47 -0.46
CA PRO A 178 -11.11 5.42 -1.69
C PRO A 178 -12.23 6.45 -1.75
N THR A 179 -12.93 6.66 -0.63
CA THR A 179 -14.07 7.59 -0.54
C THR A 179 -13.60 9.04 -0.73
N ILE A 180 -12.52 9.45 -0.07
CA ILE A 180 -11.96 10.81 -0.26
C ILE A 180 -11.54 11.01 -1.71
N LEU A 181 -10.85 10.05 -2.31
CA LEU A 181 -10.39 10.20 -3.69
C LEU A 181 -11.55 10.27 -4.68
N MET A 182 -12.64 9.55 -4.43
CA MET A 182 -13.80 9.53 -5.33
C MET A 182 -14.74 10.73 -5.14
N GLN A 183 -14.95 11.17 -3.89
CA GLN A 183 -15.99 12.15 -3.56
C GLN A 183 -15.46 13.56 -3.25
N SER A 184 -14.17 13.69 -2.87
CA SER A 184 -13.58 14.97 -2.47
C SER A 184 -12.66 15.59 -3.52
N LEU A 185 -12.40 14.89 -4.63
CA LEU A 185 -11.54 15.34 -5.70
C LEU A 185 -12.30 15.38 -7.04
N PRO A 186 -11.84 16.19 -8.02
CA PRO A 186 -12.30 16.10 -9.39
C PRO A 186 -12.09 14.69 -9.93
N LEU A 187 -13.04 14.21 -10.74
CA LEU A 187 -13.05 12.84 -11.27
C LEU A 187 -11.72 12.42 -11.92
N TRP A 188 -11.07 13.34 -12.63
CA TRP A 188 -9.81 13.06 -13.31
C TRP A 188 -8.62 12.91 -12.35
N ILE A 189 -8.58 13.62 -11.21
CA ILE A 189 -7.55 13.43 -10.18
C ILE A 189 -7.85 12.15 -9.40
N GLY A 190 -9.08 12.04 -8.90
CA GLY A 190 -9.55 10.93 -8.08
C GLY A 190 -9.43 9.59 -8.80
N GLY A 191 -9.99 9.50 -10.00
CA GLY A 191 -9.97 8.29 -10.83
C GLY A 191 -8.57 7.88 -11.27
N LEU A 192 -7.73 8.84 -11.67
CA LEU A 192 -6.32 8.55 -12.01
C LEU A 192 -5.57 8.01 -10.80
N LEU A 193 -5.75 8.61 -9.63
CA LEU A 193 -5.06 8.20 -8.41
C LEU A 193 -5.55 6.84 -7.91
N LEU A 194 -6.85 6.57 -7.96
CA LEU A 194 -7.42 5.25 -7.66
C LEU A 194 -6.91 4.18 -8.61
N GLY A 195 -6.82 4.47 -9.91
CA GLY A 195 -6.21 3.56 -10.90
C GLY A 195 -4.73 3.31 -10.63
N ALA A 196 -3.98 4.35 -10.24
CA ALA A 196 -2.56 4.23 -9.90
C ALA A 196 -2.33 3.41 -8.62
N ILE A 197 -3.20 3.57 -7.61
CA ILE A 197 -3.17 2.76 -6.38
C ILE A 197 -3.53 1.32 -6.72
N PHE A 198 -4.61 1.08 -7.47
CA PHE A 198 -5.00 -0.26 -7.92
C PHE A 198 -3.84 -0.98 -8.63
N ALA A 199 -3.21 -0.31 -9.60
CA ALA A 199 -2.07 -0.85 -10.34
C ALA A 199 -0.87 -1.16 -9.42
N ALA A 200 -0.66 -0.33 -8.41
CA ALA A 200 0.38 -0.56 -7.40
C ALA A 200 0.09 -1.78 -6.53
N GLU A 201 -1.13 -1.92 -6.01
CA GLU A 201 -1.52 -3.08 -5.19
C GLU A 201 -1.33 -4.38 -6.00
N VAL A 202 -1.76 -4.41 -7.26
CA VAL A 202 -1.55 -5.57 -8.16
C VAL A 202 -0.06 -5.88 -8.34
N SER A 203 0.77 -4.87 -8.64
CA SER A 203 2.22 -5.07 -8.84
C SER A 203 2.95 -5.56 -7.59
N THR A 204 2.40 -5.26 -6.41
CA THR A 204 3.02 -5.64 -5.12
C THR A 204 2.52 -6.98 -4.61
N ALA A 205 1.30 -7.40 -5.00
CA ALA A 205 0.76 -8.74 -4.73
C ALA A 205 1.57 -9.85 -5.42
N ASP A 206 2.19 -9.54 -6.56
CA ASP A 206 3.09 -10.40 -7.36
C ASP A 206 4.28 -11.00 -6.57
N ALA A 207 4.80 -10.26 -5.59
CA ALA A 207 6.01 -10.65 -4.86
C ALA A 207 5.80 -11.87 -3.95
N VAL A 208 4.57 -12.10 -3.46
CA VAL A 208 4.28 -13.18 -2.50
C VAL A 208 4.24 -14.55 -3.17
N PRO A 209 3.50 -14.74 -4.29
CA PRO A 209 3.59 -15.97 -5.09
C PRO A 209 5.03 -16.27 -5.56
N SER A 210 5.80 -15.25 -5.97
CA SER A 210 7.20 -15.41 -6.38
C SER A 210 8.06 -16.04 -5.27
N MET A 211 7.85 -15.62 -4.03
CA MET A 211 8.59 -16.17 -2.90
C MET A 211 8.15 -17.57 -2.49
N LEU A 212 6.85 -17.84 -2.54
CA LEU A 212 6.35 -19.19 -2.29
C LEU A 212 6.93 -20.17 -3.31
N SER A 213 6.92 -19.80 -4.59
CA SER A 213 7.53 -20.59 -5.67
C SER A 213 9.03 -20.83 -5.42
N THR A 214 9.80 -19.77 -5.16
CA THR A 214 11.25 -19.88 -4.92
C THR A 214 11.59 -20.73 -3.68
N SER A 215 10.81 -20.59 -2.61
CA SER A 215 11.00 -21.37 -1.38
C SER A 215 10.69 -22.84 -1.61
N LEU A 216 9.62 -23.17 -2.35
CA LEU A 216 9.26 -24.53 -2.70
C LEU A 216 10.35 -25.18 -3.57
N THR A 217 10.84 -24.48 -4.59
CA THR A 217 11.94 -24.96 -5.43
C THR A 217 13.19 -25.24 -4.60
N ARG A 218 13.61 -24.31 -3.75
CA ARG A 218 14.83 -24.47 -2.93
C ARG A 218 14.72 -25.63 -1.93
N THR A 219 13.54 -25.82 -1.34
CA THR A 219 13.28 -26.96 -0.44
C THR A 219 13.31 -28.28 -1.21
N SER A 220 12.69 -28.35 -2.39
CA SER A 220 12.73 -29.54 -3.26
C SER A 220 14.17 -29.90 -3.65
N THR A 221 14.98 -28.93 -4.06
CA THR A 221 16.39 -29.17 -4.43
C THR A 221 17.25 -29.58 -3.22
N ARG A 222 16.99 -29.01 -2.03
CA ARG A 222 17.68 -29.47 -0.80
C ARG A 222 17.29 -30.90 -0.44
N LEU A 223 16.01 -31.25 -0.54
CA LEU A 223 15.53 -32.61 -0.27
C LEU A 223 16.15 -33.61 -1.25
N SER A 224 16.23 -33.28 -2.54
CA SER A 224 16.90 -34.15 -3.53
C SER A 224 18.42 -34.28 -3.32
N SER A 225 19.06 -33.31 -2.67
CA SER A 225 20.50 -33.38 -2.32
C SER A 225 20.80 -34.18 -1.04
N ILE A 226 19.78 -34.42 -0.20
CA ILE A 226 19.92 -35.13 1.08
C ILE A 226 19.49 -36.60 0.93
N LEU A 227 18.62 -36.91 -0.03
CA LEU A 227 18.24 -38.29 -0.34
C LEU A 227 19.32 -38.95 -1.20
N PRO A 228 19.85 -40.14 -0.81
CA PRO A 228 20.78 -40.88 -1.65
C PRO A 228 20.09 -41.26 -2.97
N PRO A 229 20.84 -41.38 -4.09
CA PRO A 229 20.26 -41.82 -5.35
C PRO A 229 19.62 -43.19 -5.12
N MET A 230 18.30 -43.29 -5.33
CA MET A 230 17.65 -44.59 -5.37
C MET A 230 18.15 -45.27 -6.64
N THR A 231 19.20 -46.08 -6.51
CA THR A 231 19.63 -47.03 -7.53
C THR A 231 18.48 -48.03 -7.70
N GLY A 232 17.61 -47.77 -8.66
CA GLY A 232 16.66 -48.76 -9.16
C GLY A 232 17.44 -49.85 -9.88
N SER A 233 17.39 -51.05 -9.31
CA SER A 233 17.69 -52.33 -9.97
C SER A 233 16.71 -52.62 -11.10
#